data_AF-A0AAN8S8K7-F1
#
_entry.id   AF-A0AAN8S8K7-F1
#
_cell.length_a   1.000
_cell.length_b   1.000
_cell.length_c   1.000
_cell.angle_alpha   90.00
_cell.angle_beta   90.00
_cell.angle_gamma   90.00
#
_symmetry.space_group_name_H-M   'P 1'
#
loop_
_entity.id
_entity.type
_entity.pdbx_description
1 polymer ?
#
loop_
_entity_poly.entity_id
_entity_poly.type
_entity_poly.pdbx_seq_one_letter_code
_entity_poly.pdbx_strand_id
1 'polypeptide(L)'
;MENRERDENISNDRLEALRYNNLGFEEYKKVNFDDAIAEYTKAIELDPDLSVAYYNRGTVLYRLGQYNLAVVDLEKAVELDPKNIEFLTGLEDCRNFSTR
;
A
#
# COMPACT_ATOMS: atom_id res chain seq x y z
N MET A 1 21.89 -9.79 23.54
CA MET A 1 21.47 -10.72 22.46
C MET A 1 20.08 -10.34 21.96
N GLU A 2 19.17 -9.86 22.83
CA GLU A 2 17.82 -9.40 22.47
C GLU A 2 17.71 -8.28 21.41
N ASN A 3 18.63 -7.31 21.36
CA ASN A 3 18.56 -6.25 20.33
C ASN A 3 18.80 -6.79 18.90
N ARG A 4 19.65 -7.80 18.75
CA ARG A 4 19.98 -8.35 17.43
C ARG A 4 18.83 -9.18 16.87
N GLU A 5 18.16 -9.96 17.72
CA GLU A 5 16.97 -10.73 17.35
C GLU A 5 15.79 -9.82 17.01
N ARG A 6 15.62 -8.69 17.72
CA ARG A 6 14.59 -7.70 17.40
C ARG A 6 14.83 -7.01 16.06
N ASP A 7 16.06 -6.58 15.80
CA ASP A 7 16.44 -5.94 14.53
C ASP A 7 16.36 -6.92 13.36
N GLU A 8 16.74 -8.19 13.57
CA GLU A 8 16.59 -9.27 12.58
C GLU A 8 15.11 -9.60 12.32
N ASN A 9 14.25 -9.58 13.34
CA ASN A 9 12.82 -9.83 13.16
C ASN A 9 12.14 -8.68 12.41
N ILE A 10 12.45 -7.42 12.74
CA ILE A 10 11.99 -6.25 11.98
C ILE A 10 12.47 -6.34 10.52
N SER A 11 13.71 -6.77 10.29
CA SER A 11 14.23 -6.97 8.94
C SER A 11 13.50 -8.10 8.18
N ASN A 12 13.08 -9.15 8.87
CA ASN A 12 12.34 -10.27 8.28
C ASN A 12 10.89 -9.86 7.96
N ASP A 13 10.22 -9.18 8.87
CA ASP A 13 8.85 -8.68 8.69
C ASP A 13 8.79 -7.71 7.51
N ARG A 14 9.78 -6.81 7.41
CA ARG A 14 9.91 -5.90 6.25
C ARG A 14 10.17 -6.64 4.94
N LEU A 15 11.01 -7.67 4.94
CA LEU A 15 11.26 -8.48 3.74
C LEU A 15 9.99 -9.22 3.31
N GLU A 16 9.24 -9.75 4.27
CA GLU A 16 7.99 -10.44 4.02
C GLU A 16 6.88 -9.48 3.54
N ALA A 17 6.83 -8.26 4.09
CA ALA A 17 5.95 -7.21 3.61
C ALA A 17 6.21 -6.87 2.14
N LEU A 18 7.48 -6.73 1.73
CA LEU A 18 7.85 -6.51 0.34
C LEU A 18 7.43 -7.68 -0.57
N ARG A 19 7.54 -8.93 -0.08
CA ARG A 19 7.07 -10.11 -0.82
C ARG A 19 5.56 -10.04 -1.05
N TYR A 20 4.79 -9.70 -0.01
CA TYR A 20 3.34 -9.56 -0.12
C TYR A 20 2.92 -8.40 -1.03
N ASN A 21 3.63 -7.27 -0.99
CA ASN A 21 3.41 -6.18 -1.94
C ASN A 21 3.62 -6.65 -3.40
N ASN A 22 4.68 -7.44 -3.66
CA ASN A 22 4.92 -7.95 -5.00
C ASN A 22 3.86 -8.98 -5.44
N LEU A 23 3.35 -9.81 -4.53
CA LEU A 23 2.24 -10.71 -4.81
C LEU A 23 0.96 -9.94 -5.14
N GLY A 24 0.64 -8.90 -4.37
CA GLY A 24 -0.49 -8.02 -4.65
C GLY A 24 -0.40 -7.36 -6.03
N PHE A 25 0.81 -6.99 -6.46
CA PHE A 25 1.05 -6.44 -7.80
C PHE A 25 0.81 -7.46 -8.92
N GLU A 26 1.21 -8.73 -8.71
CA GLU A 26 0.95 -9.79 -9.68
C GLU A 26 -0.54 -10.14 -9.77
N GLU A 27 -1.28 -10.15 -8.66
CA GLU A 27 -2.73 -10.34 -8.68
C GLU A 27 -3.46 -9.15 -9.33
N TYR A 28 -3.01 -7.92 -9.08
CA TYR A 28 -3.51 -6.73 -9.76
C TYR A 28 -3.37 -6.84 -11.29
N LYS A 29 -2.22 -7.32 -11.78
CA LYS A 29 -1.99 -7.54 -13.22
C LYS A 29 -2.90 -8.60 -13.82
N LYS A 30 -3.34 -9.57 -13.03
CA LYS A 30 -4.35 -10.56 -13.42
C LYS A 30 -5.78 -10.05 -13.32
N VAL A 31 -5.98 -8.80 -12.86
CA VAL A 31 -7.30 -8.18 -12.61
C VAL A 31 -8.03 -8.85 -11.42
N ASN A 32 -7.31 -9.59 -10.58
CA ASN A 32 -7.83 -10.20 -9.35
C ASN A 32 -7.77 -9.16 -8.22
N PHE A 33 -8.68 -8.19 -8.23
CA PHE A 33 -8.58 -7.03 -7.34
C PHE A 33 -8.76 -7.36 -5.86
N ASP A 34 -9.63 -8.31 -5.50
CA ASP A 34 -9.83 -8.72 -4.11
C ASP A 34 -8.58 -9.39 -3.52
N ASP A 35 -7.95 -10.28 -4.30
CA ASP A 35 -6.70 -10.94 -3.90
C ASP A 35 -5.56 -9.92 -3.79
N ALA A 36 -5.46 -8.97 -4.73
CA ALA A 36 -4.49 -7.89 -4.66
C ALA A 36 -4.62 -7.08 -3.37
N ILE A 37 -5.85 -6.70 -2.99
CA ILE A 37 -6.14 -5.99 -1.74
C ILE A 37 -5.73 -6.82 -0.52
N ALA A 38 -6.02 -8.12 -0.53
CA ALA A 38 -5.65 -9.02 0.56
C ALA A 38 -4.12 -9.09 0.75
N GLU A 39 -3.36 -9.23 -0.33
CA GLU A 39 -1.90 -9.29 -0.25
C GLU A 39 -1.28 -7.94 0.15
N TYR A 40 -1.77 -6.81 -0.35
CA TYR A 40 -1.31 -5.50 0.13
C TYR A 40 -1.66 -5.26 1.60
N THR A 41 -2.78 -5.78 2.07
CA THR A 41 -3.17 -5.67 3.49
C THR A 41 -2.20 -6.42 4.40
N LYS A 42 -1.80 -7.64 4.03
CA LYS A 42 -0.75 -8.37 4.76
C LYS A 42 0.58 -7.63 4.75
N ALA A 43 0.94 -7.00 3.62
CA ALA A 43 2.15 -6.18 3.54
C ALA A 43 2.13 -5.02 4.54
N ILE A 44 0.99 -4.34 4.66
CA ILE A 44 0.78 -3.23 5.61
C ILE A 44 0.76 -3.72 7.07
N GLU A 45 0.19 -4.88 7.35
CA GLU A 45 0.18 -5.46 8.71
C GLU A 45 1.60 -5.81 9.20
N LEU A 46 2.47 -6.24 8.27
CA LEU A 46 3.87 -6.58 8.57
C LEU A 46 4.79 -5.36 8.60
N ASP A 47 4.60 -4.41 7.69
CA ASP A 47 5.34 -3.14 7.66
C ASP A 47 4.37 -1.96 7.46
N PRO A 48 3.88 -1.36 8.56
CA PRO A 48 3.00 -0.19 8.50
C PRO A 48 3.65 1.08 7.93
N ASP A 49 4.98 1.09 7.75
CA ASP A 49 5.72 2.21 7.16
C ASP A 49 6.00 1.97 5.66
N LEU A 50 5.48 0.88 5.08
CA LEU A 50 5.64 0.55 3.66
C LEU A 50 4.68 1.38 2.78
N SER A 51 5.07 2.63 2.53
CA SER A 51 4.29 3.60 1.75
C SER A 51 3.80 3.07 0.39
N VAL A 52 4.62 2.28 -0.31
CA VAL A 52 4.24 1.69 -1.62
C VAL A 52 3.07 0.71 -1.53
N ALA A 53 2.90 -0.01 -0.42
CA ALA A 53 1.78 -0.94 -0.25
C ALA A 53 0.45 -0.19 -0.09
N TYR A 54 0.46 0.93 0.64
CA TYR A 54 -0.69 1.83 0.72
C TYR A 54 -1.04 2.43 -0.65
N TYR A 55 -0.05 2.94 -1.38
CA TYR A 55 -0.29 3.50 -2.72
C TYR A 55 -0.89 2.47 -3.69
N ASN A 56 -0.33 1.26 -3.69
CA ASN A 56 -0.80 0.19 -4.56
C ASN A 56 -2.22 -0.27 -4.20
N ARG A 57 -2.53 -0.45 -2.90
CA ARG A 57 -3.89 -0.80 -2.45
C ARG A 57 -4.88 0.32 -2.78
N GLY A 58 -4.51 1.58 -2.54
CA GLY A 58 -5.29 2.76 -2.92
C GLY A 58 -5.60 2.81 -4.41
N THR A 59 -4.64 2.48 -5.27
CA THR A 59 -4.83 2.41 -6.73
C THR A 59 -5.83 1.31 -7.14
N VAL A 60 -5.80 0.15 -6.48
CA VAL A 60 -6.79 -0.92 -6.72
C VAL A 60 -8.19 -0.48 -6.26
N LEU A 61 -8.30 0.10 -5.07
CA LEU A 61 -9.56 0.63 -4.54
C LEU A 61 -10.16 1.71 -5.44
N TYR A 62 -9.32 2.61 -5.97
CA TYR A 62 -9.72 3.62 -6.94
C TYR A 62 -10.34 2.98 -8.20
N ARG A 63 -9.72 1.92 -8.73
CA ARG A 63 -10.24 1.18 -9.89
C ARG A 63 -11.56 0.45 -9.62
N LEU A 64 -11.78 0.04 -8.38
CA LEU A 64 -13.06 -0.53 -7.92
C LEU A 64 -14.13 0.55 -7.64
N GLY A 65 -13.82 1.84 -7.79
CA GLY A 65 -14.72 2.95 -7.49
C GLY A 65 -14.86 3.23 -5.99
N GLN A 66 -14.04 2.62 -5.15
CA GLN A 66 -14.05 2.81 -3.69
C GLN A 66 -13.22 4.04 -3.30
N TYR A 67 -13.59 5.21 -3.83
CA TYR A 67 -12.78 6.43 -3.76
C TYR A 67 -12.48 6.89 -2.34
N ASN A 68 -13.43 6.75 -1.40
CA ASN A 68 -13.20 7.15 0.00
C ASN A 68 -12.11 6.32 0.67
N LEU A 69 -12.08 5.00 0.42
CA LEU A 69 -11.05 4.12 0.95
C LEU A 69 -9.70 4.35 0.26
N ALA A 70 -9.74 4.59 -1.06
CA ALA A 70 -8.54 4.92 -1.83
C ALA A 70 -7.88 6.22 -1.34
N VAL A 71 -8.66 7.27 -1.05
CA VAL A 71 -8.11 8.53 -0.48
C VAL A 71 -7.40 8.26 0.83
N VAL A 72 -7.97 7.48 1.74
CA VAL A 72 -7.35 7.17 3.04
C VAL A 72 -5.98 6.49 2.86
N ASP A 73 -5.90 5.49 1.98
CA ASP A 73 -4.64 4.79 1.71
C ASP A 73 -3.61 5.71 1.01
N LEU A 74 -4.05 6.50 0.04
CA LEU A 74 -3.16 7.42 -0.68
C LEU A 74 -2.66 8.56 0.21
N GLU A 75 -3.48 9.06 1.14
CA GLU A 75 -3.06 10.01 2.17
C GLU A 75 -1.98 9.39 3.07
N LYS A 76 -2.14 8.13 3.46
CA LYS A 76 -1.12 7.45 4.26
C LYS A 76 0.19 7.25 3.49
N ALA A 77 0.13 6.92 2.21
CA ALA A 77 1.31 6.82 1.35
C ALA A 77 2.06 8.16 1.26
N VAL A 78 1.34 9.27 1.09
CA VAL A 78 1.91 10.64 1.08
C VAL A 78 2.46 11.04 2.44
N GLU A 79 1.80 10.68 3.55
CA GLU A 79 2.31 10.94 4.91
C GLU A 79 3.67 10.26 5.14
N LEU A 80 3.81 9.01 4.67
CA LEU A 80 5.03 8.21 4.83
C LEU A 80 6.15 8.63 3.86
N ASP A 81 5.81 9.02 2.63
CA ASP A 81 6.77 9.55 1.65
C ASP A 81 6.21 10.78 0.91
N PRO A 82 6.31 11.99 1.52
CA PRO A 82 5.72 13.20 0.96
C PRO A 82 6.48 13.75 -0.25
N LYS A 83 7.66 13.19 -0.59
CA LYS A 83 8.47 13.62 -1.73
C LYS A 83 8.18 12.78 -2.98
N ASN A 84 7.41 11.70 -2.85
CA ASN A 84 7.03 10.89 -3.99
C ASN A 84 5.91 11.57 -4.78
N ILE A 85 6.27 12.05 -5.96
CA ILE A 85 5.35 12.77 -6.85
C ILE A 85 4.21 11.85 -7.32
N GLU A 86 4.46 10.55 -7.51
CA GLU A 86 3.40 9.62 -7.94
C GLU A 86 2.29 9.53 -6.90
N PHE A 87 2.65 9.51 -5.61
CA PHE A 87 1.67 9.43 -4.51
C PHE A 87 0.83 10.71 -4.43
N LEU A 88 1.47 11.87 -4.60
CA LEU A 88 0.79 13.16 -4.67
C LEU A 88 -0.20 13.21 -5.84
N THR A 89 0.24 12.81 -7.04
CA THR A 89 -0.63 12.80 -8.22
C THR A 89 -1.80 11.82 -8.06
N GLY A 90 -1.56 10.62 -7.53
CA GLY A 90 -2.62 9.63 -7.30
C GLY A 90 -3.65 10.12 -6.28
N LEU A 91 -3.21 10.79 -5.21
CA LEU A 91 -4.10 11.37 -4.21
C LEU A 91 -4.96 12.50 -4.80
N GLU A 92 -4.36 13.41 -5.55
CA GLU A 92 -5.07 14.50 -6.22
C GLU A 92 -6.13 13.97 -7.19
N ASP A 93 -5.76 12.99 -8.02
CA ASP A 93 -6.68 12.31 -8.92
C ASP A 93 -7.85 11.69 -8.15
N CYS A 94 -7.57 10.90 -7.12
CA CYS A 94 -8.60 10.22 -6.35
C CYS A 94 -9.57 11.20 -5.65
N ARG A 95 -9.06 12.31 -5.11
CA ARG A 95 -9.89 13.34 -4.45
C ARG A 95 -10.91 13.94 -5.39
N ASN A 96 -10.53 14.20 -6.65
CA ASN A 96 -11.43 14.76 -7.67
C ASN A 96 -12.65 13.88 -7.97
N PHE A 97 -12.55 12.55 -7.76
CA PHE A 97 -13.66 11.61 -7.92
C PHE A 97 -14.42 11.37 -6.62
N SER A 98 -13.77 11.45 -5.46
CA SER A 98 -14.43 11.29 -4.16
C SER A 98 -15.42 12.41 -3.81
N THR A 99 -15.24 13.61 -4.38
CA THR A 99 -16.05 14.80 -4.08
C THR A 99 -17.18 15.06 -5.09
N ARG A 100 -17.42 14.15 -6.04
CA ARG A 100 -18.49 14.25 -7.04
C ARG A 100 -19.68 13.36 -6.66
#